data_AF-A0A922VNN9-F1
#
_entry.id   AF-A0A922VNN9-F1
#
_cell.length_a   1.000
_cell.length_b   1.000
_cell.length_c   1.000
_cell.angle_alpha   90.00
_cell.angle_beta   90.00
_cell.angle_gamma   90.00
#
_symmetry.space_group_name_H-M   'P 1'
#
loop_
_entity.id
_entity.type
_entity.pdbx_description
1 polymer ?
#
loop_
_entity_poly.entity_id
_entity_poly.type
_entity_poly.pdbx_seq_one_letter_code
_entity_poly.pdbx_strand_id
1 'polypeptide(L)'
;MVIEPVVKRVLGFVDGQNLFYAAKQAFGYVSREKGIDVRIALDIVRLARSREYDVALVFSQDPDLSEVADEIRAIAREQGRWIKIASAYPSGPTSSNRRGINRTDWIRRDRATYDLALDPRDYRPKTALIAPTP
;
A
#
# COMPACT_ATOMS: atom_id res chain seq x y z
N MET A 1 -26.93 7.05 -13.02
CA MET A 1 -26.25 5.74 -13.13
C MET A 1 -24.76 6.00 -13.05
N VAL A 2 -24.07 5.39 -12.09
CA VAL A 2 -22.62 5.54 -11.96
C VAL A 2 -21.95 4.59 -12.95
N ILE A 3 -21.16 5.13 -13.89
CA ILE A 3 -20.52 4.34 -14.96
C ILE A 3 -19.08 4.01 -14.56
N GLU A 4 -18.71 2.75 -14.69
CA GLU A 4 -17.33 2.31 -14.53
C GLU A 4 -16.45 2.76 -15.70
N PRO A 5 -15.29 3.40 -15.45
CA PRO A 5 -14.36 3.77 -16.50
C PRO A 5 -13.78 2.55 -17.23
N VAL A 6 -13.71 2.64 -18.56
CA VAL A 6 -13.05 1.64 -19.42
C VAL A 6 -11.55 1.53 -19.08
N VAL A 7 -10.90 2.68 -18.88
CA VAL A 7 -9.52 2.76 -18.38
C VAL A 7 -9.55 3.31 -16.95
N LYS A 8 -8.88 2.61 -16.02
CA LYS A 8 -8.88 2.96 -14.60
C LYS A 8 -7.55 3.60 -14.21
N ARG A 9 -7.61 4.78 -13.61
CA ARG A 9 -6.43 5.40 -12.99
C ARG A 9 -6.26 4.82 -11.59
N VAL A 10 -5.17 4.09 -11.39
CA VAL A 10 -4.87 3.44 -10.11
C VAL A 10 -3.75 4.19 -9.44
N LEU A 11 -3.94 4.59 -8.18
CA LEU A 11 -2.88 5.15 -7.35
C LEU A 11 -2.56 4.17 -6.22
N GLY A 12 -1.28 3.79 -6.13
CA GLY A 12 -0.77 2.86 -5.14
C GLY A 12 -0.33 3.58 -3.87
N PHE A 13 -0.80 3.12 -2.71
CA PHE A 13 -0.43 3.62 -1.39
C PHE A 13 0.27 2.50 -0.63
N VAL A 14 1.54 2.73 -0.26
CA VAL A 14 2.34 1.74 0.45
C VAL A 14 2.41 2.15 1.90
N ASP A 15 1.93 1.27 2.77
CA ASP A 15 2.05 1.44 4.20
C ASP A 15 3.50 1.18 4.62
N GLY A 16 4.18 2.25 5.01
CA GLY A 16 5.58 2.26 5.39
C GLY A 16 5.82 2.06 6.88
N GLN A 17 4.82 1.68 7.68
CA GLN A 17 4.95 1.61 9.14
C GLN A 17 6.17 0.76 9.57
N ASN A 18 6.39 -0.40 8.94
CA ASN A 18 7.56 -1.26 9.18
C ASN A 18 8.89 -0.60 8.78
N LEU A 19 8.92 0.14 7.67
CA LEU A 19 10.12 0.88 7.22
C LEU A 19 10.47 1.99 8.22
N PHE A 20 9.45 2.68 8.74
CA PHE A 20 9.64 3.73 9.71
C PHE A 20 10.09 3.22 11.07
N TYR A 21 9.57 2.08 11.51
CA TYR A 21 10.07 1.40 12.71
C TYR A 21 11.55 1.05 12.57
N ALA A 22 11.95 0.47 11.42
CA ALA A 22 13.35 0.15 11.15
C ALA A 22 14.24 1.40 11.12
N ALA A 23 13.79 2.49 10.48
CA ALA A 23 14.51 3.76 10.45
C ALA A 23 14.65 4.39 11.84
N LYS A 24 13.59 4.37 12.66
CA LYS A 24 13.64 4.87 14.05
C LYS A 24 14.64 4.10 14.90
N GLN A 25 14.67 2.77 14.79
CA GLN A 25 15.69 1.96 15.45
C GLN A 25 17.09 2.34 14.97
N ALA A 26 17.29 2.46 13.66
CA ALA A 26 18.59 2.81 13.09
C ALA A 26 19.09 4.21 13.51
N PHE A 27 18.17 5.15 13.78
CA PHE A 27 18.51 6.54 14.11
C PHE A 27 18.35 6.91 15.60
N GLY A 28 18.07 5.95 16.47
CA GLY A 28 18.05 6.16 17.93
C GLY A 28 16.89 7.02 18.46
N TYR A 29 15.78 7.13 17.72
CA TYR A 29 14.61 7.89 18.16
C TYR A 29 13.75 7.08 19.14
N VAL A 30 13.41 7.68 20.29
CA VAL A 30 12.45 7.11 21.25
C VAL A 30 11.05 7.20 20.66
N SER A 31 10.38 6.06 20.50
CA SER A 31 9.12 5.97 19.75
C SER A 31 7.97 6.69 20.47
N ARG A 32 7.59 7.86 19.97
CA ARG A 32 6.19 8.33 19.99
C ARG A 32 5.62 8.34 18.57
N GLU A 33 4.39 7.84 18.46
CA GLU A 33 3.36 8.08 17.43
C GLU A 33 3.07 7.12 16.27
N LYS A 34 1.74 7.00 16.10
CA LYS A 34 0.85 6.48 15.04
C LYS A 34 0.73 7.40 13.79
N GLY A 35 1.71 8.25 13.51
CA GLY A 35 1.53 9.40 12.58
C GLY A 35 1.50 9.05 11.08
N ILE A 36 2.02 7.89 10.67
CA ILE A 36 2.11 7.52 9.24
C ILE A 36 0.73 7.15 8.69
N ASP A 37 -0.03 6.40 9.47
CA ASP A 37 -1.35 5.87 9.07
C ASP A 37 -2.32 7.03 8.77
N VAL A 38 -2.20 8.14 9.51
CA VAL A 38 -2.97 9.38 9.32
C VAL A 38 -2.63 10.09 8.00
N ARG A 39 -1.35 10.18 7.62
CA ARG A 39 -0.97 10.90 6.39
C ARG A 39 -1.41 10.15 5.14
N ILE A 40 -1.27 8.82 5.13
CA ILE A 40 -1.77 7.98 4.03
C ILE A 40 -3.29 8.14 3.89
N ALA A 41 -4.02 8.06 5.00
CA ALA A 41 -5.46 8.28 5.02
C ALA A 41 -5.85 9.64 4.41
N LEU A 42 -5.17 10.72 4.83
CA LEU A 42 -5.42 12.06 4.33
C LEU A 42 -5.15 12.16 2.82
N ASP A 43 -4.07 11.58 2.32
CA ASP A 43 -3.74 11.61 0.89
C ASP A 43 -4.75 10.82 0.06
N ILE A 44 -5.19 9.65 0.52
CA ILE A 44 -6.24 8.86 -0.13
C ILE A 44 -7.51 9.70 -0.28
N VAL A 45 -7.96 10.35 0.80
CA VAL A 45 -9.19 11.17 0.81
C VAL A 45 -9.04 12.43 -0.04
N ARG A 46 -7.93 13.17 0.13
CA ARG A 46 -7.66 14.41 -0.60
C ARG A 46 -7.63 14.17 -2.12
N LEU A 47 -6.90 13.15 -2.55
CA LEU A 47 -6.76 12.82 -3.98
C LEU A 47 -8.05 12.24 -4.57
N ALA A 48 -8.86 11.53 -3.77
CA ALA A 48 -10.20 11.11 -4.18
C ALA A 48 -11.12 12.31 -4.45
N ARG A 49 -11.14 13.27 -3.51
CA ARG A 49 -11.94 14.50 -3.62
C ARG A 49 -11.55 15.30 -4.86
N SER A 50 -10.25 15.44 -5.13
CA SER A 50 -9.70 16.10 -6.34
C SER A 50 -9.84 15.31 -7.64
N ARG A 51 -10.37 14.08 -7.58
CA ARG A 51 -10.57 13.19 -8.74
C ARG A 51 -9.31 12.72 -9.45
N GLU A 52 -8.22 12.55 -8.71
CA GLU A 52 -6.91 12.15 -9.25
C GLU A 52 -6.84 10.66 -9.62
N TYR A 53 -7.65 9.81 -8.99
CA TYR A 53 -7.67 8.37 -9.25
C TYR A 53 -9.08 7.79 -9.22
N ASP A 54 -9.27 6.64 -9.83
CA ASP A 54 -10.52 5.87 -9.82
C ASP A 54 -10.43 4.64 -8.88
N VAL A 55 -9.21 4.13 -8.65
CA VAL A 55 -8.94 3.08 -7.65
C VAL A 55 -7.77 3.46 -6.75
N ALA A 56 -7.99 3.44 -5.43
CA ALA A 56 -6.91 3.44 -4.45
C ALA A 56 -6.49 1.99 -4.16
N LEU A 57 -5.25 1.64 -4.49
CA LEU A 57 -4.67 0.33 -4.17
C LEU A 57 -3.77 0.47 -2.94
N VAL A 58 -4.23 0.02 -1.79
CA VAL A 58 -3.52 0.14 -0.51
C VAL A 58 -2.81 -1.16 -0.19
N PHE A 59 -1.48 -1.11 -0.10
CA PHE A 59 -0.65 -2.24 0.31
C PHE A 59 -0.54 -2.28 1.82
N SER A 60 -1.58 -2.78 2.49
CA SER A 60 -1.63 -2.93 3.96
C SER A 60 -2.76 -3.87 4.39
N GLN A 61 -2.67 -4.37 5.62
CA GLN A 61 -3.72 -5.07 6.37
C GLN A 61 -4.13 -4.31 7.65
N ASP A 62 -3.74 -3.04 7.80
CA ASP A 62 -3.99 -2.27 9.02
C ASP A 62 -5.49 -1.95 9.19
N PRO A 63 -6.14 -2.41 10.28
CA PRO A 63 -7.54 -2.09 10.55
C PRO A 63 -7.81 -0.60 10.74
N ASP A 64 -6.82 0.22 11.14
CA ASP A 64 -6.99 1.66 11.38
C ASP A 64 -7.36 2.40 10.07
N LEU A 65 -6.98 1.87 8.89
CA LEU A 65 -7.35 2.43 7.58
C LEU A 65 -8.80 2.11 7.14
N SER A 66 -9.58 1.40 7.96
CA SER A 66 -10.97 1.06 7.63
C SER A 66 -11.88 2.30 7.54
N GLU A 67 -11.55 3.38 8.24
CA GLU A 67 -12.27 4.66 8.19
C GLU A 67 -12.15 5.32 6.81
N VAL A 68 -10.97 5.22 6.19
CA VAL A 68 -10.72 5.74 4.84
C VAL A 68 -11.67 5.11 3.84
N ALA A 69 -11.94 3.82 3.99
CA ALA A 69 -12.85 3.12 3.10
C ALA A 69 -14.30 3.64 3.20
N ASP A 70 -14.75 4.10 4.37
CA ASP A 70 -16.05 4.77 4.48
C ASP A 70 -16.05 6.11 3.76
N GLU A 71 -15.00 6.90 3.94
CA GLU A 71 -14.90 8.21 3.32
C GLU A 71 -14.89 8.10 1.79
N ILE A 72 -14.22 7.11 1.22
CA ILE A 72 -14.28 6.83 -0.23
C ILE A 72 -15.71 6.52 -0.68
N ARG A 73 -16.53 5.81 0.12
CA ARG A 73 -17.94 5.57 -0.21
C ARG A 73 -18.78 6.83 -0.08
N ALA A 74 -18.52 7.67 0.92
CA ALA A 74 -19.18 8.97 1.04
C ALA A 74 -18.89 9.81 -0.20
N ILE A 75 -17.61 9.95 -0.58
CA ILE A 75 -17.18 10.62 -1.82
C ILE A 75 -17.87 10.05 -3.05
N ALA A 76 -17.94 8.72 -3.18
CA ALA A 76 -18.60 8.07 -4.31
C ALA A 76 -20.06 8.51 -4.45
N ARG A 77 -20.80 8.53 -3.33
CA ARG A 77 -22.21 8.96 -3.30
C ARG A 77 -22.35 10.45 -3.57
N GLU A 78 -21.57 11.28 -2.88
CA GLU A 78 -21.61 12.74 -3.00
C GLU A 78 -21.29 13.22 -4.42
N GLN A 79 -20.30 12.59 -5.07
CA GLN A 79 -19.90 12.97 -6.42
C GLN A 79 -20.65 12.20 -7.52
N GLY A 80 -21.51 11.24 -7.16
CA GLY A 80 -22.14 10.34 -8.13
C GLY A 80 -21.13 9.62 -9.02
N ARG A 81 -20.00 9.18 -8.43
CA ARG A 81 -18.80 8.76 -9.17
C ARG A 81 -18.41 7.31 -8.88
N TRP A 82 -17.89 6.63 -9.89
CA TRP A 82 -17.27 5.32 -9.72
C TRP A 82 -15.87 5.52 -9.15
N ILE A 83 -15.69 5.09 -7.90
CA ILE A 83 -14.39 5.09 -7.21
C ILE A 83 -14.34 3.86 -6.29
N LYS A 84 -13.17 3.23 -6.22
CA LYS A 84 -12.95 2.00 -5.45
C LYS A 84 -11.70 2.11 -4.57
N ILE A 85 -11.67 1.28 -3.53
CA ILE A 85 -10.52 1.10 -2.66
C ILE A 85 -10.30 -0.39 -2.42
N ALA A 86 -9.06 -0.84 -2.64
CA ALA A 86 -8.66 -2.22 -2.50
C ALA A 86 -7.48 -2.35 -1.53
N SER A 87 -7.47 -3.41 -0.74
CA SER A 87 -6.38 -3.79 0.16
C SER A 87 -5.62 -4.96 -0.47
N ALA A 88 -4.37 -4.72 -0.86
CA ALA A 88 -3.47 -5.73 -1.39
C ALA A 88 -2.49 -6.19 -0.32
N TYR A 89 -2.36 -7.50 -0.12
CA TYR A 89 -1.52 -8.05 0.93
C TYR A 89 -1.06 -9.47 0.62
N PRO A 90 0.15 -9.86 1.09
CA PRO A 90 0.62 -11.23 0.96
C PRO A 90 -0.25 -12.18 1.80
N SER A 91 -0.53 -13.36 1.24
CA SER A 91 -1.25 -14.42 1.94
C SER A 91 -0.56 -15.76 1.71
N GLY A 92 -0.31 -16.50 2.78
CA GLY A 92 0.28 -17.83 2.73
C GLY A 92 -0.01 -18.66 3.97
N PRO A 93 0.50 -19.90 4.02
CA PRO A 93 0.26 -20.82 5.14
C PRO A 93 0.73 -20.27 6.49
N THR A 94 1.79 -19.47 6.48
CA THR A 94 2.40 -18.84 7.67
C THR A 94 1.78 -17.49 8.05
N SER A 95 0.85 -16.96 7.24
CA SER A 95 0.20 -15.68 7.53
C SER A 95 -0.78 -15.83 8.70
N SER A 96 -0.47 -15.18 9.82
CA SER A 96 -1.36 -15.11 10.98
C SER A 96 -2.63 -14.29 10.68
N ASN A 97 -2.49 -13.18 9.94
CA ASN A 97 -3.62 -12.37 9.50
C ASN A 97 -4.05 -12.73 8.07
N ARG A 98 -5.31 -13.17 7.93
CA ARG A 98 -5.90 -13.56 6.65
C ARG A 98 -6.87 -12.52 6.08
N ARG A 99 -7.01 -11.35 6.70
CA ARG A 99 -7.98 -10.32 6.32
C ARG A 99 -7.26 -9.07 5.82
N GLY A 100 -7.82 -8.43 4.80
CA GLY A 100 -7.42 -7.08 4.41
C GLY A 100 -8.11 -6.03 5.26
N ILE A 101 -7.89 -4.76 4.92
CA ILE A 101 -8.55 -3.61 5.55
C ILE A 101 -10.07 -3.78 5.42
N ASN A 102 -10.83 -3.60 6.51
CA ASN A 102 -12.27 -3.82 6.47
C ASN A 102 -12.94 -2.88 5.45
N ARG A 103 -13.96 -3.41 4.76
CA ARG A 103 -14.72 -2.67 3.73
C ARG A 103 -13.83 -2.18 2.58
N THR A 104 -12.82 -2.95 2.20
CA THR A 104 -12.10 -2.76 0.94
C THR A 104 -12.29 -4.01 0.09
N ASP A 105 -12.00 -3.92 -1.20
CA ASP A 105 -11.87 -5.11 -2.04
C ASP A 105 -10.53 -5.79 -1.70
N TRP A 106 -10.55 -7.04 -1.25
CA TRP A 106 -9.34 -7.74 -0.80
C TRP A 106 -8.61 -8.43 -1.94
N ILE A 107 -7.39 -7.99 -2.20
CA ILE A 107 -6.48 -8.54 -3.19
C ILE A 107 -5.41 -9.35 -2.47
N ARG A 108 -5.71 -10.62 -2.25
CA ARG A 108 -4.76 -11.59 -1.70
C ARG A 108 -3.69 -11.90 -2.74
N ARG A 109 -2.40 -11.81 -2.37
CA ARG A 109 -1.27 -12.20 -3.21
C ARG A 109 -0.63 -13.45 -2.65
N ASP A 110 -0.71 -14.55 -3.39
CA ASP A 110 -0.12 -15.82 -2.99
C ASP A 110 1.37 -15.88 -3.33
N ARG A 111 2.03 -16.92 -2.82
CA ARG A 111 3.45 -17.16 -3.05
C ARG A 111 3.77 -17.37 -4.53
N ALA A 112 2.92 -18.09 -5.27
CA ALA A 112 3.14 -18.34 -6.69
C ALA A 112 3.20 -17.03 -7.50
N THR A 113 2.29 -16.09 -7.22
CA THR A 113 2.29 -14.75 -7.83
C THR A 113 3.55 -13.98 -7.48
N TYR A 114 4.01 -14.06 -6.23
CA TYR A 114 5.24 -13.41 -5.79
C TYR A 114 6.46 -13.98 -6.52
N ASP A 115 6.58 -15.31 -6.58
CA ASP A 115 7.72 -15.98 -7.21
C ASP A 115 7.81 -15.64 -8.72
N LEU A 116 6.68 -15.44 -9.40
CA LEU A 116 6.64 -14.98 -10.80
C LEU A 116 7.06 -13.52 -10.99
N ALA A 117 6.96 -12.70 -9.95
CA ALA A 117 7.33 -11.28 -9.98
C ALA A 117 8.78 -11.03 -9.55
N LEU A 118 9.51 -12.06 -9.12
CA LEU A 118 10.91 -11.94 -8.74
C LEU A 118 11.76 -11.59 -9.95
N ASP A 119 12.45 -10.46 -9.86
CA ASP A 119 13.52 -10.12 -10.80
C ASP A 119 14.78 -10.92 -10.45
N PRO A 120 15.28 -11.80 -11.33
CA PRO A 120 16.49 -12.58 -11.07
C PRO A 120 17.77 -11.73 -11.06
N ARG A 121 17.69 -10.45 -11.43
CA ARG A 121 18.83 -9.54 -11.47
C ARG A 121 19.33 -9.21 -10.06
N ASP A 122 20.61 -9.48 -9.83
CA ASP A 122 21.30 -8.99 -8.64
C ASP A 122 21.64 -7.50 -8.79
N TYR A 123 21.01 -6.66 -7.97
CA TYR A 123 21.23 -5.21 -7.94
C TYR A 123 22.35 -4.78 -6.98
N ARG A 124 22.99 -5.72 -6.28
CA ARG A 124 24.11 -5.39 -5.39
C ARG A 124 25.30 -4.90 -6.21
N PRO A 125 26.09 -3.94 -5.68
CA PRO A 125 27.34 -3.54 -6.32
C PRO A 125 28.22 -4.78 -6.51
N LYS A 126 28.68 -5.02 -7.75
CA LYS A 126 29.73 -6.03 -7.97
C LYS A 126 30.94 -5.56 -7.18
N THR A 127 31.39 -6.34 -6.20
CA THR A 127 32.66 -6.10 -5.53
C THR A 127 33.72 -5.98 -6.61
N ALA A 128 34.23 -4.76 -6.83
CA ALA A 128 35.43 -4.59 -7.63
C ALA A 128 36.51 -5.38 -6.88
N LEU A 129 37.00 -6.43 -7.53
CA LEU A 129 38.17 -7.14 -7.05
C LEU A 129 39.28 -6.10 -6.92
N ILE A 130 39.58 -5.69 -5.70
CA ILE A 130 40.79 -4.92 -5.42
C ILE A 130 41.92 -5.91 -5.68
N ALA A 131 42.51 -5.82 -6.87
CA ALA A 131 43.75 -6.52 -7.16
C ALA A 131 44.79 -6.02 -6.14
N PRO A 132 45.53 -6.93 -5.47
CA PRO A 132 46.57 -6.50 -4.56
C PRO A 132 47.59 -5.67 -5.35
N THR A 133 47.78 -4.42 -4.91
CA THR A 133 48.88 -3.57 -5.39
C THR A 133 50.22 -4.24 -5.08
N PRO A 134 51.20 -4.18 -6.00
CA PRO A 134 52.50 -4.85 -5.87
C PRO A 134 53.33 -4.34 -4.69
#